data_AF-A0A1M7ZST0-F1
#
_entry.id   AF-A0A1M7ZST0-F1
#
_cell.length_a   1.000
_cell.length_b   1.000
_cell.length_c   1.000
_cell.angle_alpha   90.00
_cell.angle_beta   90.00
_cell.angle_gamma   90.00
#
_symmetry.space_group_name_H-M   'P 1'
#
loop_
_entity.id
_entity.type
_entity.pdbx_description
1 polymer ?
#
loop_
_entity_poly.entity_id
_entity_poly.type
_entity_poly.pdbx_seq_one_letter_code
_entity_poly.pdbx_strand_id
1 'polypeptide(L)'
;MKNIVIAAFFFLSISSAQEKKIFSLEFYSWVGANDNISYEIASIVFESNIDSQDIYCNNKEYNAQIRVKYSDKGVEKIFDYNAYVNILYLDNQTEVQNKNGNFYTMIIDGYAPARLIKGTGNYNPDNFIVSGIVTGTTPQIISAYHLDDAEFLQQNIKYAALKPEYILTTDEGRAKIKKFFSSNDEMYRLLMLYIANFD
;
A
#
# COMPACT_ATOMS: atom_id res chain seq x y z
N MET A 1 -9.87 54.08 -30.44
CA MET A 1 -9.91 53.26 -29.22
C MET A 1 -9.71 51.81 -29.63
N LYS A 2 -8.59 51.19 -29.24
CA LYS A 2 -8.26 49.80 -29.59
C LYS A 2 -8.80 48.89 -28.47
N ASN A 3 -9.74 48.01 -28.81
CA ASN A 3 -10.26 47.00 -27.88
C ASN A 3 -9.19 45.93 -27.67
N ILE A 4 -8.73 45.77 -26.43
CA ILE A 4 -7.91 44.63 -26.02
C ILE A 4 -8.87 43.51 -25.66
N VAL A 5 -8.90 42.46 -26.47
CA VAL A 5 -9.59 41.21 -26.15
C VAL A 5 -8.64 40.41 -25.26
N ILE A 6 -8.95 40.32 -23.96
CA ILE A 6 -8.27 39.42 -23.04
C ILE A 6 -8.89 38.03 -23.23
N ALA A 7 -8.24 37.18 -24.01
CA ALA A 7 -8.60 35.77 -24.11
C ALA A 7 -8.06 35.04 -22.87
N ALA A 8 -8.93 34.81 -21.88
CA ALA A 8 -8.63 33.93 -20.75
C ALA A 8 -8.66 32.48 -21.25
N PHE A 9 -7.48 31.91 -21.53
CA PHE A 9 -7.32 30.48 -21.77
C PHE A 9 -7.44 29.72 -20.44
N PHE A 10 -8.64 29.30 -20.09
CA PHE A 10 -8.84 28.26 -19.08
C PHE A 10 -8.46 26.92 -19.70
N PHE A 11 -7.22 26.49 -19.47
CA PHE A 11 -6.85 25.09 -19.65
C PHE A 11 -7.49 24.28 -18.52
N LEU A 12 -8.76 23.90 -18.69
CA LEU A 12 -9.34 22.80 -17.94
C LEU A 12 -8.66 21.54 -18.49
N SER A 13 -7.54 21.15 -17.90
CA SER A 13 -7.01 19.80 -18.07
C SER A 13 -8.06 18.86 -17.48
N ILE A 14 -8.91 18.31 -18.34
CA ILE A 14 -9.80 17.21 -18.03
C ILE A 14 -8.88 15.99 -17.89
N SER A 15 -8.14 15.91 -16.79
CA SER A 15 -7.52 14.68 -16.37
C SER A 15 -8.67 13.71 -16.18
N SER A 16 -8.76 12.70 -17.03
CA SER A 16 -9.66 11.57 -16.86
C SER A 16 -9.35 10.95 -15.51
N ALA A 17 -10.12 11.35 -14.48
CA ALA A 17 -10.13 10.71 -13.18
C ALA A 17 -10.72 9.32 -13.40
N GLN A 18 -9.88 8.38 -13.83
CA GLN A 18 -10.21 6.97 -13.76
C GLN A 18 -10.47 6.69 -12.27
N GLU A 19 -11.71 6.33 -11.95
CA GLU A 19 -12.14 6.07 -10.58
C GLU A 19 -11.31 4.90 -10.04
N LYS A 20 -10.33 5.21 -9.19
CA LYS A 20 -9.50 4.18 -8.55
C LYS A 20 -10.40 3.42 -7.58
N LYS A 21 -10.71 2.16 -7.87
CA LYS A 21 -11.39 1.28 -6.91
C LYS A 21 -10.35 0.60 -6.03
N ILE A 22 -10.57 0.59 -4.71
CA ILE A 22 -9.66 -0.05 -3.76
C ILE A 22 -9.97 -1.55 -3.73
N PHE A 23 -8.96 -2.37 -3.98
CA PHE A 23 -9.00 -3.82 -3.85
C PHE A 23 -8.73 -4.24 -2.41
N SER A 24 -7.68 -3.70 -1.80
CA SER A 24 -7.34 -3.95 -0.40
C SER A 24 -6.74 -2.72 0.28
N LEU A 25 -6.92 -2.67 1.60
CA LEU A 25 -6.31 -1.69 2.49
C LEU A 25 -5.70 -2.45 3.68
N GLU A 26 -4.38 -2.35 3.82
CA GLU A 26 -3.63 -3.08 4.83
C GLU A 26 -2.70 -2.15 5.62
N PHE A 27 -2.42 -2.50 6.87
CA PHE A 27 -1.58 -1.71 7.76
C PHE A 27 -0.49 -2.57 8.36
N TYR A 28 0.73 -2.01 8.43
CA TYR A 28 1.87 -2.69 9.01
C TYR A 28 2.74 -1.71 9.80
N SER A 29 3.55 -2.25 10.71
CA SER A 29 4.60 -1.48 11.38
C SER A 29 5.90 -2.27 11.49
N TRP A 30 7.03 -1.57 11.56
CA TRP A 30 8.34 -2.19 11.78
C TRP A 30 9.29 -1.24 12.49
N VAL A 31 10.42 -1.79 12.93
CA VAL A 31 11.55 -1.00 13.43
C VAL A 31 12.68 -1.19 12.43
N GLY A 32 13.18 -0.08 11.87
CA GLY A 32 14.26 -0.12 10.89
C GLY A 32 15.51 -0.77 11.46
N ALA A 33 16.07 -1.73 10.75
CA ALA A 33 17.21 -2.51 11.23
C ALA A 33 18.49 -1.66 11.41
N ASN A 34 18.58 -0.55 10.67
CA ASN A 34 19.76 0.32 10.61
C ASN A 34 19.65 1.57 11.49
N ASP A 35 18.44 2.11 11.64
CA ASP A 35 18.20 3.41 12.28
C ASP A 35 17.44 3.29 13.61
N ASN A 36 16.91 2.11 13.92
CA ASN A 36 16.06 1.85 15.08
C ASN A 36 14.87 2.82 15.17
N ILE A 37 14.39 3.31 14.03
CA ILE A 37 13.20 4.15 13.92
C ILE A 37 11.98 3.26 13.78
N SER A 38 10.91 3.59 14.49
CA SER A 38 9.61 2.93 14.31
C SER A 38 8.87 3.55 13.13
N TYR A 39 8.48 2.69 12.22
CA TYR A 39 7.73 3.03 11.03
C TYR A 39 6.37 2.35 11.01
N GLU A 40 5.42 2.99 10.34
CA GLU A 40 4.09 2.47 10.08
C GLU A 40 3.74 2.72 8.61
N ILE A 41 3.07 1.77 7.98
CA ILE A 41 2.57 1.90 6.60
C ILE A 41 1.06 1.67 6.52
N ALA A 42 0.45 2.37 5.58
CA ALA A 42 -0.81 1.99 4.96
C ALA A 42 -0.51 1.57 3.51
N SER A 43 -0.84 0.32 3.16
CA SER A 43 -0.77 -0.20 1.80
C SER A 43 -2.17 -0.16 1.19
N ILE A 44 -2.33 0.59 0.10
CA ILE A 44 -3.58 0.70 -0.64
C ILE A 44 -3.39 0.06 -2.00
N VAL A 45 -3.98 -1.11 -2.19
CA VAL A 45 -3.94 -1.83 -3.47
C VAL A 45 -5.18 -1.47 -4.26
N PHE A 46 -4.99 -1.08 -5.52
CA PHE A 46 -6.09 -0.73 -6.42
C PHE A 46 -6.52 -1.93 -7.23
N GLU A 47 -7.82 -2.05 -7.47
CA GLU A 47 -8.36 -3.03 -8.39
C GLU A 47 -7.83 -2.76 -9.80
N SER A 48 -7.34 -3.79 -10.46
CA SER A 48 -6.95 -3.73 -11.86
C SER A 48 -8.16 -4.16 -12.72
N ASN A 49 -8.43 -3.44 -13.81
CA ASN A 49 -9.49 -3.76 -14.78
C ASN A 49 -9.22 -5.06 -15.58
N ILE A 50 -8.52 -6.04 -14.99
CA ILE A 50 -8.08 -7.24 -15.67
C ILE A 50 -9.23 -8.24 -15.65
N ASP A 51 -9.98 -8.26 -16.77
CA ASP A 51 -10.91 -9.33 -17.16
C ASP A 51 -10.28 -10.69 -16.85
N SER A 52 -10.68 -11.35 -15.77
CA SER A 52 -10.40 -12.77 -15.61
C SER A 52 -11.28 -13.38 -14.53
N GLN A 53 -11.88 -14.51 -14.87
CA GLN A 53 -12.59 -15.41 -13.97
C GLN A 53 -11.62 -16.18 -13.04
N ASP A 54 -10.43 -15.63 -12.80
CA ASP A 54 -9.40 -16.26 -11.98
C ASP A 54 -9.59 -15.86 -10.52
N ILE A 55 -10.23 -16.76 -9.77
CA ILE A 55 -10.56 -16.63 -8.35
C ILE A 55 -9.29 -16.45 -7.50
N TYR A 56 -8.14 -16.93 -7.98
CA TYR A 56 -6.88 -16.87 -7.24
C TYR A 56 -5.92 -15.81 -7.78
N CYS A 57 -6.24 -15.08 -8.85
CA CYS A 57 -5.44 -13.95 -9.30
C CYS A 57 -3.93 -14.25 -9.43
N ASN A 58 -3.57 -15.44 -9.92
CA ASN A 58 -2.19 -15.91 -9.92
C ASN A 58 -1.30 -15.06 -10.84
N ASN A 59 -0.16 -14.59 -10.34
CA ASN A 59 0.79 -13.73 -11.06
C ASN A 59 0.19 -12.41 -11.54
N LYS A 60 -0.82 -11.87 -10.86
CA LYS A 60 -1.36 -10.54 -11.19
C LYS A 60 -0.54 -9.45 -10.53
N GLU A 61 -0.27 -8.42 -11.30
CA GLU A 61 0.32 -7.17 -10.84
C GLU A 61 -0.78 -6.13 -10.64
N TYR A 62 -0.79 -5.52 -9.46
CA TYR A 62 -1.72 -4.46 -9.08
C TYR A 62 -0.94 -3.17 -8.87
N ASN A 63 -1.56 -2.05 -9.25
CA ASN A 63 -1.05 -0.75 -8.82
C ASN A 63 -1.39 -0.57 -7.34
N ALA A 64 -0.46 -0.01 -6.58
CA ALA A 64 -0.68 0.36 -5.19
C ALA A 64 -0.11 1.74 -4.88
N GLN A 65 -0.63 2.32 -3.81
CA GLN A 65 -0.07 3.49 -3.16
C GLN A 65 0.28 3.11 -1.72
N ILE A 66 1.51 3.39 -1.33
CA ILE A 66 1.99 3.18 0.04
C ILE A 66 2.13 4.53 0.70
N ARG A 67 1.56 4.67 1.90
CA ARG A 67 1.80 5.82 2.77
C ARG A 67 2.60 5.37 3.98
N VAL A 68 3.78 5.95 4.14
CA VAL A 68 4.68 5.67 5.27
C VAL A 68 4.65 6.83 6.24
N LYS A 69 4.60 6.49 7.52
CA LYS A 69 4.64 7.41 8.64
C LYS A 69 5.71 6.98 9.63
N TYR A 70 6.52 7.92 10.09
CA TYR A 70 7.51 7.68 11.14
C TYR A 70 7.85 8.97 11.88
N SER A 71 8.59 8.84 12.98
CA SER A 71 9.10 9.99 13.72
C SER A 71 10.59 9.88 13.91
N ASP A 72 11.31 10.91 13.48
CA ASP A 72 12.76 11.02 13.60
C ASP A 72 13.07 12.24 14.47
N LYS A 73 13.74 12.01 15.61
CA LYS A 73 14.06 13.05 16.61
C LYS A 73 12.84 13.88 17.06
N GLY A 74 11.69 13.23 17.19
CA GLY A 74 10.43 13.85 17.62
C GLY A 74 9.69 14.62 16.52
N VAL A 75 10.19 14.62 15.28
CA VAL A 75 9.51 15.22 14.12
C VAL A 75 8.81 14.13 13.33
N GLU A 76 7.48 14.22 13.24
CA GLU A 76 6.67 13.32 12.42
C GLU A 76 6.88 13.61 10.93
N LYS A 77 7.13 12.56 10.17
CA LYS A 77 7.31 12.57 8.72
C LYS A 77 6.31 11.62 8.08
N ILE A 78 5.73 12.05 6.96
CA ILE A 78 4.80 11.24 6.17
C ILE A 78 5.18 11.37 4.69
N PHE A 79 5.29 10.23 4.02
CA PHE A 79 5.58 10.14 2.59
C PHE A 79 4.59 9.21 1.89
N ASP A 80 4.28 9.53 0.63
CA ASP A 80 3.58 8.65 -0.29
C ASP A 80 4.52 8.16 -1.38
N TYR A 81 4.40 6.92 -1.81
CA TYR A 81 4.98 6.46 -3.07
C TYR A 81 4.06 5.45 -3.73
N ASN A 82 4.27 5.25 -5.03
CA ASN A 82 3.57 4.22 -5.78
C ASN A 82 4.34 2.91 -5.69
N ALA A 83 3.63 1.80 -5.76
CA ALA A 83 4.21 0.47 -5.78
C ALA A 83 3.47 -0.43 -6.76
N TYR A 84 4.16 -1.46 -7.22
CA TYR A 84 3.52 -2.62 -7.84
C TYR A 84 3.37 -3.72 -6.80
N VAL A 85 2.20 -4.37 -6.80
CA VAL A 85 1.91 -5.48 -5.90
C VAL A 85 1.70 -6.73 -6.72
N ASN A 86 2.56 -7.72 -6.54
CA ASN A 86 2.41 -9.03 -7.16
C ASN A 86 1.94 -10.04 -6.11
N ILE A 87 0.83 -10.73 -6.39
CA ILE A 87 0.30 -11.77 -5.51
C ILE A 87 0.51 -13.13 -6.18
N LEU A 88 1.28 -13.98 -5.51
CA LEU A 88 1.63 -15.33 -5.95
C LEU A 88 0.92 -16.33 -5.03
N TYR A 89 0.03 -17.16 -5.58
CA TYR A 89 -0.45 -18.34 -4.86
C TYR A 89 0.40 -19.54 -5.25
N LEU A 90 0.84 -20.29 -4.25
CA LEU A 90 1.69 -21.45 -4.50
C LEU A 90 0.80 -22.63 -4.91
N ASP A 91 0.74 -22.91 -6.22
CA ASP A 91 -0.08 -24.00 -6.81
C ASP A 91 0.39 -25.41 -6.40
N ASN A 92 1.63 -25.56 -5.92
CA ASN A 92 2.22 -26.86 -5.53
C ASN A 92 1.99 -27.20 -4.05
N GLN A 93 0.80 -26.92 -3.56
CA GLN A 93 0.39 -27.31 -2.21
C GLN A 93 -0.06 -28.76 -2.20
N THR A 94 0.48 -29.53 -1.26
CA THR A 94 0.01 -30.90 -0.99
C THR A 94 -1.49 -30.88 -0.68
N GLU A 95 -2.19 -32.00 -0.90
CA GLU A 95 -3.64 -32.13 -0.63
C GLU A 95 -4.01 -31.77 0.83
N VAL A 96 -3.05 -31.87 1.76
CA VAL A 96 -3.18 -31.45 3.17
C VAL A 96 -3.06 -29.92 3.33
N GLN A 97 -2.22 -29.25 2.54
CA GLN A 97 -2.09 -27.79 2.55
C GLN A 97 -3.33 -27.14 1.91
N ASN A 98 -3.83 -27.68 0.80
CA ASN A 98 -5.08 -27.23 0.16
C ASN A 98 -6.30 -27.34 1.09
N LYS A 99 -6.33 -28.34 1.98
CA LYS A 99 -7.40 -28.49 2.99
C LYS A 99 -7.37 -27.44 4.10
N ASN A 100 -6.25 -26.75 4.30
CA ASN A 100 -6.01 -25.84 5.41
C ASN A 100 -5.90 -24.36 5.00
N GLY A 101 -6.04 -24.04 3.71
CA GLY A 101 -6.02 -22.68 3.17
C GLY A 101 -4.97 -22.48 2.08
N ASN A 102 -5.16 -21.47 1.23
CA ASN A 102 -4.24 -21.22 0.12
C ASN A 102 -3.10 -20.33 0.60
N PHE A 103 -1.86 -20.83 0.59
CA PHE A 103 -0.68 -20.00 0.84
C PHE A 103 -0.53 -18.95 -0.27
N TYR A 104 -0.23 -17.72 0.16
CA TYR A 104 0.06 -16.61 -0.72
C TYR A 104 1.36 -15.92 -0.30
N THR A 105 2.05 -15.37 -1.29
CA THR A 105 3.12 -14.38 -1.10
C THR A 105 2.77 -13.14 -1.89
N MET A 106 2.77 -12.00 -1.22
CA MET A 106 2.60 -10.68 -1.79
C MET A 106 3.95 -9.96 -1.78
N ILE A 107 4.38 -9.49 -2.95
CA ILE A 107 5.58 -8.67 -3.12
C ILE A 107 5.12 -7.26 -3.45
N ILE A 108 5.53 -6.30 -2.61
CA ILE A 108 5.29 -4.87 -2.80
C ILE A 108 6.61 -4.26 -3.26
N ASP A 109 6.64 -3.80 -4.51
CA ASP A 109 7.81 -3.17 -5.14
C ASP A 109 7.57 -1.67 -5.29
N GLY A 110 8.11 -0.90 -4.34
CA GLY A 110 7.99 0.55 -4.29
C GLY A 110 8.91 1.22 -5.30
N TYR A 111 8.41 2.23 -6.00
CA TYR A 111 9.21 2.95 -7.00
C TYR A 111 9.10 4.47 -6.86
N ALA A 112 10.18 5.14 -7.26
CA ALA A 112 10.32 6.58 -7.18
C ALA A 112 9.37 7.31 -8.15
N PRO A 113 8.98 8.57 -7.86
CA PRO A 113 9.39 9.37 -6.70
C PRO A 113 8.49 9.15 -5.47
N ALA A 114 9.10 9.24 -4.28
CA ALA A 114 8.34 9.46 -3.06
C ALA A 114 7.95 10.94 -2.92
N ARG A 115 6.71 11.21 -2.54
CA ARG A 115 6.14 12.53 -2.31
C ARG A 115 6.04 12.81 -0.82
N LEU A 116 6.65 13.91 -0.38
CA LEU A 116 6.52 14.41 0.99
C LEU A 116 5.09 14.92 1.23
N ILE A 117 4.44 14.40 2.28
CA ILE A 117 3.11 14.83 2.74
C ILE A 117 3.23 15.70 3.99
N LYS A 118 4.14 15.32 4.91
CA LYS A 118 4.38 16.05 6.15
C LYS A 118 5.84 15.93 6.58
N GLY A 119 6.38 17.02 7.15
CA GLY A 119 7.74 17.06 7.67
C GLY A 119 8.71 17.64 6.65
N THR A 120 9.94 17.10 6.63
CA THR A 120 11.01 17.50 5.71
C THR A 120 11.89 16.29 5.36
N GLY A 121 12.64 16.39 4.26
CA GLY A 121 13.59 15.37 3.81
C GLY A 121 13.10 14.62 2.57
N ASN A 122 13.83 13.55 2.24
CA ASN A 122 13.52 12.63 1.16
C ASN A 122 13.28 11.24 1.73
N TYR A 123 12.62 10.41 0.94
CA TYR A 123 12.35 9.02 1.27
C TYR A 123 12.64 8.17 0.04
N ASN A 124 13.35 7.07 0.23
CA ASN A 124 13.53 6.07 -0.81
C ASN A 124 12.40 5.04 -0.64
N PRO A 125 11.57 4.81 -1.67
CA PRO A 125 10.55 3.78 -1.63
C PRO A 125 11.12 2.44 -1.19
N ASP A 126 10.40 1.80 -0.28
CA ASP A 126 10.80 0.53 0.32
C ASP A 126 10.06 -0.63 -0.35
N ASN A 127 10.69 -1.80 -0.30
CA ASN A 127 10.12 -3.04 -0.79
C ASN A 127 9.71 -3.94 0.37
N PHE A 128 8.65 -4.70 0.17
CA PHE A 128 8.12 -5.60 1.20
C PHE A 128 7.74 -6.96 0.62
N ILE A 129 7.95 -8.01 1.42
CA ILE A 129 7.42 -9.35 1.15
C ILE A 129 6.51 -9.72 2.30
N VAL A 130 5.26 -10.06 2.01
CA VAL A 130 4.26 -10.55 2.97
C VAL A 130 3.85 -11.94 2.55
N SER A 131 3.93 -12.92 3.44
CA SER A 131 3.48 -14.29 3.18
C SER A 131 2.49 -14.74 4.22
N GLY A 132 1.46 -15.45 3.79
CA GLY A 132 0.36 -15.88 4.66
C GLY A 132 -0.43 -17.04 4.10
N ILE A 133 -1.53 -17.35 4.77
CA ILE A 133 -2.53 -18.33 4.35
C ILE A 133 -3.87 -17.59 4.22
N VAL A 134 -4.62 -17.88 3.16
CA VAL A 134 -6.01 -17.46 3.04
C VAL A 134 -6.92 -18.61 3.49
N THR A 135 -7.68 -18.39 4.56
CA THR A 135 -8.70 -19.34 5.05
C THR A 135 -10.08 -18.73 4.80
N GLY A 136 -10.84 -19.29 3.87
CA GLY A 136 -12.08 -18.68 3.40
C GLY A 136 -11.82 -17.33 2.71
N THR A 137 -12.29 -16.24 3.30
CA THR A 137 -12.07 -14.85 2.82
C THR A 137 -11.06 -14.08 3.66
N THR A 138 -10.47 -14.69 4.69
CA THR A 138 -9.62 -13.98 5.65
C THR A 138 -8.15 -14.35 5.42
N PRO A 139 -7.29 -13.39 5.03
CA PRO A 139 -5.85 -13.60 5.00
C PRO A 139 -5.29 -13.59 6.43
N GLN A 140 -4.49 -14.60 6.75
CA GLN A 140 -3.68 -14.68 7.95
C GLN A 140 -2.21 -14.57 7.56
N ILE A 141 -1.55 -13.50 7.99
CA ILE A 141 -0.13 -13.27 7.70
C ILE A 141 0.71 -14.16 8.62
N ILE A 142 1.60 -14.93 8.03
CA ILE A 142 2.58 -15.79 8.73
C ILE A 142 3.88 -15.04 8.94
N SER A 143 4.33 -14.32 7.92
CA SER A 143 5.61 -13.60 7.94
C SER A 143 5.54 -12.39 7.02
N ALA A 144 6.21 -11.33 7.40
CA ALA A 144 6.27 -10.11 6.61
C ALA A 144 7.61 -9.42 6.86
N TYR A 145 8.26 -8.96 5.80
CA TYR A 145 9.61 -8.41 5.85
C TYR A 145 9.72 -7.15 5.00
N HIS A 146 10.42 -6.16 5.53
CA HIS A 146 10.95 -5.02 4.81
C HIS A 146 12.31 -5.38 4.21
N LEU A 147 12.54 -4.88 2.99
CA LEU A 147 13.77 -5.00 2.22
C LEU A 147 14.30 -3.58 1.95
N ASP A 148 15.44 -3.28 2.56
CA ASP A 148 16.19 -2.04 2.32
C ASP A 148 16.96 -2.17 0.99
N ASP A 149 16.86 -1.15 0.13
CA ASP A 149 17.37 -1.08 -1.25
C ASP A 149 16.80 -2.09 -2.27
N ALA A 150 16.42 -1.58 -3.45
CA ALA A 150 15.75 -2.29 -4.55
C ALA A 150 16.58 -3.41 -5.23
N GLU A 151 17.74 -3.77 -4.70
CA GLU A 151 18.63 -4.76 -5.32
C GLU A 151 18.62 -6.09 -4.53
N PHE A 152 17.68 -6.97 -4.88
CA PHE A 152 17.59 -8.38 -4.45
C PHE A 152 18.89 -9.21 -4.61
N LEU A 153 19.94 -8.65 -5.23
CA LEU A 153 21.18 -9.32 -5.60
C LEU A 153 22.37 -8.98 -4.70
N GLN A 154 22.22 -8.12 -3.69
CA GLN A 154 23.33 -7.84 -2.77
C GLN A 154 23.39 -8.87 -1.64
N GLN A 155 24.59 -9.37 -1.33
CA GLN A 155 24.84 -10.39 -0.30
C GLN A 155 24.53 -9.93 1.14
N ASN A 156 24.05 -8.69 1.32
CA ASN A 156 23.82 -8.04 2.60
C ASN A 156 22.39 -7.48 2.75
N ILE A 157 21.38 -8.17 2.22
CA ILE A 157 19.98 -7.78 2.46
C ILE A 157 19.72 -7.81 3.96
N LYS A 158 19.37 -6.64 4.51
CA LYS A 158 18.91 -6.54 5.90
C LYS A 158 17.39 -6.58 5.90
N TYR A 159 16.86 -7.57 6.61
CA TYR A 159 15.43 -7.73 6.78
C TYR A 159 15.01 -7.11 8.10
N ALA A 160 13.93 -6.32 8.07
CA ALA A 160 13.19 -5.98 9.28
C ALA A 160 11.84 -6.70 9.27
N ALA A 161 11.51 -7.37 10.38
CA ALA A 161 10.22 -8.02 10.51
C ALA A 161 9.10 -6.96 10.57
N LEU A 162 8.16 -7.06 9.65
CA LEU A 162 6.93 -6.27 9.67
C LEU A 162 5.90 -6.96 10.57
N LYS A 163 5.15 -6.14 11.30
CA LYS A 163 4.03 -6.56 12.13
C LYS A 163 2.74 -6.13 11.44
N PRO A 164 1.84 -7.06 11.06
CA PRO A 164 0.56 -6.70 10.53
C PRO A 164 -0.33 -6.11 11.61
N GLU A 165 -1.10 -5.09 11.24
CA GLU A 165 -2.05 -4.43 12.12
C GLU A 165 -3.48 -4.63 11.61
N TYR A 166 -4.11 -5.71 12.08
CA TYR A 166 -5.46 -6.08 11.68
C TYR A 166 -6.50 -5.04 12.10
N ILE A 167 -7.53 -4.89 11.26
CA ILE A 167 -8.73 -4.12 11.53
C ILE A 167 -9.82 -5.12 11.91
N LEU A 168 -10.33 -5.04 13.14
CA LEU A 168 -11.39 -5.95 13.61
C LEU A 168 -12.79 -5.34 13.44
N THR A 169 -12.87 -4.01 13.40
CA THR A 169 -14.12 -3.28 13.24
C THR A 169 -13.95 -2.10 12.30
N THR A 170 -15.04 -1.65 11.69
CA THR A 170 -15.02 -0.46 10.83
C THR A 170 -14.53 0.79 11.56
N ASP A 171 -14.88 0.96 12.83
CA ASP A 171 -14.43 2.11 13.63
C ASP A 171 -12.92 2.08 13.88
N GLU A 172 -12.34 0.90 14.14
CA GLU A 172 -10.89 0.73 14.17
C GLU A 172 -10.26 1.09 12.81
N GLY A 173 -10.87 0.67 11.71
CA GLY A 173 -10.41 0.99 10.36
C GLY A 173 -10.45 2.49 10.07
N ARG A 174 -11.55 3.18 10.44
CA ARG A 174 -11.67 4.65 10.36
C ARG A 174 -10.59 5.34 11.20
N ALA A 175 -10.31 4.83 12.41
CA ALA A 175 -9.27 5.38 13.28
C ALA A 175 -7.87 5.21 12.67
N LYS A 176 -7.55 4.04 12.10
CA LYS A 176 -6.30 3.82 11.38
C LYS A 176 -6.17 4.74 10.17
N ILE A 177 -7.21 4.87 9.34
CA ILE A 177 -7.20 5.81 8.20
C ILE A 177 -6.89 7.24 8.67
N LYS A 178 -7.55 7.73 9.73
CA LYS A 178 -7.30 9.08 10.30
C LYS A 178 -5.88 9.26 10.84
N LYS A 179 -5.18 8.19 11.21
CA LYS A 179 -3.78 8.25 11.67
C LYS A 179 -2.80 8.61 10.55
N PHE A 180 -3.14 8.25 9.30
CA PHE A 180 -2.31 8.42 8.10
C PHE A 180 -2.83 9.51 7.15
N PHE A 181 -4.14 9.73 7.11
CA PHE A 181 -4.80 10.59 6.12
C PHE A 181 -5.62 11.68 6.81
N SER A 182 -5.39 12.91 6.38
CA SER A 182 -6.21 14.07 6.69
C SER A 182 -7.40 14.17 5.72
N SER A 183 -8.44 14.92 6.10
CA SER A 183 -9.59 15.16 5.22
C SER A 183 -9.26 15.88 3.91
N ASN A 184 -8.07 16.50 3.83
CA ASN A 184 -7.60 17.20 2.63
C ASN A 184 -6.81 16.28 1.69
N ASP A 185 -6.47 15.06 2.12
CA ASP A 185 -5.84 14.07 1.25
C ASP A 185 -6.85 13.52 0.24
N GLU A 186 -6.46 13.47 -1.04
CA GLU A 186 -7.29 12.96 -2.14
C GLU A 186 -7.86 11.55 -1.86
N MET A 187 -7.05 10.70 -1.22
CA MET A 187 -7.42 9.33 -0.88
C MET A 187 -8.35 9.19 0.34
N TYR A 188 -8.44 10.20 1.20
CA TYR A 188 -9.15 10.08 2.48
C TYR A 188 -10.62 9.68 2.30
N ARG A 189 -11.33 10.37 1.41
CA ARG A 189 -12.75 10.10 1.15
C ARG A 189 -12.95 8.69 0.61
N LEU A 190 -12.08 8.26 -0.32
CA LEU A 190 -12.17 6.93 -0.93
C LEU A 190 -11.91 5.83 0.09
N LEU A 191 -10.92 5.99 0.98
CA LEU A 191 -10.63 5.05 2.06
C LEU A 191 -11.77 4.97 3.08
N MET A 192 -12.37 6.10 3.44
CA MET A 192 -13.52 6.14 4.34
C MET A 192 -14.76 5.45 3.75
N LEU A 193 -14.97 5.57 2.44
CA LEU A 193 -16.04 4.84 1.76
C LEU A 193 -15.73 3.34 1.67
N TYR A 194 -14.48 2.98 1.35
CA TYR A 194 -14.05 1.59 1.30
C TYR A 194 -14.29 0.88 2.63
N ILE A 195 -13.86 1.47 3.76
CA ILE A 195 -14.01 0.82 5.07
C ILE A 195 -15.47 0.71 5.50
N ALA A 196 -16.33 1.64 5.08
CA ALA A 196 -17.76 1.60 5.41
C ALA A 196 -18.51 0.44 4.74
N ASN A 197 -17.94 -0.21 3.71
CA ASN A 197 -18.54 -1.40 3.09
C ASN A 197 -18.41 -2.66 3.94
N PHE A 198 -17.68 -2.60 5.06
CA PHE A 198 -17.49 -3.71 6.00
C PHE A 198 -18.31 -3.54 7.31
N ASP A 199 -19.17 -2.51 7.38
CA ASP A 199 -20.17 -2.32 8.46
C ASP A 199 -21.29 -3.37 8.40
#